data_AF-A0A292QA93-F1
#
_entry.id   AF-A0A292QA93-F1
#
_cell.length_a   1.000
_cell.length_b   1.000
_cell.length_c   1.000
_cell.angle_alpha   90.00
_cell.angle_beta   90.00
_cell.angle_gamma   90.00
#
_symmetry.space_group_name_H-M   'P 1'
#
loop_
_entity.id
_entity.type
_entity.pdbx_description
1 polymer ?
#
loop_
_entity_poly.entity_id
_entity_poly.type
_entity_poly.pdbx_seq_one_letter_code
_entity_poly.pdbx_strand_id
1 'polypeptide(L)'
;VVLGGLCQNGSITEANFLSFLDILLVTQEGTVRVQARISGYVVTRTNTPLATGAYDIYCDGRIEISNERSLHRLFSRSVSGKETRFRDEIRARDPKCVISGMINSDLSIQASDWISYEAAHLFPVHGESIWIDLDFGRWITDMDDSPPCSKIDSAQNGPPPRSHVHQLFDQYLVSVNPDDGYKVVVFNSDVDGLDGRILDPVCRDPANPHCVSDKLLRWHFRQSVLANMRGQGEPIFEHDFPPGTDITGEIFAGP
;
A
#
# COMPACT_ATOMS: atom_id res chain seq x y z
N VAL A 1 -21.72 -1.93 -17.19
CA VAL A 1 -21.00 -2.92 -16.36
C VAL A 1 -20.45 -2.19 -15.14
N VAL A 2 -20.49 -2.80 -13.95
CA VAL A 2 -19.85 -2.22 -12.75
C VAL A 2 -18.36 -2.57 -12.82
N LEU A 3 -17.49 -1.55 -12.82
CA LEU A 3 -16.04 -1.75 -12.88
C LEU A 3 -15.41 -1.95 -11.50
N GLY A 4 -16.00 -1.32 -10.49
CA GLY A 4 -15.64 -1.44 -9.08
C GLY A 4 -16.04 -0.21 -8.28
N GLY A 5 -15.35 0.04 -7.17
CA GLY A 5 -15.65 1.15 -6.26
C GLY A 5 -14.47 1.46 -5.34
N LEU A 6 -14.63 2.46 -4.46
CA LEU A 6 -13.64 2.78 -3.44
C LEU A 6 -14.34 3.41 -2.23
N CYS A 7 -13.77 3.28 -1.04
CA CYS A 7 -14.23 4.02 0.14
C CYS A 7 -13.70 5.46 0.08
N GLN A 8 -14.62 6.43 0.18
CA GLN A 8 -14.27 7.85 0.30
C GLN A 8 -14.36 8.24 1.78
N ASN A 9 -13.21 8.41 2.43
CA ASN A 9 -13.11 8.87 3.83
C ASN A 9 -12.94 10.41 3.94
N GLY A 10 -12.84 11.11 2.80
CA GLY A 10 -12.83 12.57 2.71
C GLY A 10 -11.58 13.13 2.03
N SER A 11 -10.46 12.39 2.01
CA SER A 11 -9.20 12.91 1.45
C SER A 11 -9.02 12.69 -0.06
N ILE A 12 -9.84 11.82 -0.67
CA ILE A 12 -9.70 11.47 -2.08
C ILE A 12 -10.28 12.59 -2.92
N THR A 13 -9.43 13.22 -3.73
CA THR A 13 -9.82 14.28 -4.65
C THR A 13 -10.20 13.71 -6.01
N GLU A 14 -10.79 14.55 -6.87
CA GLU A 14 -11.02 14.20 -8.27
C GLU A 14 -9.72 13.81 -8.99
N ALA A 15 -8.61 14.53 -8.74
CA ALA A 15 -7.31 14.19 -9.30
C ALA A 15 -6.81 12.81 -8.84
N ASN A 16 -7.02 12.45 -7.56
CA ASN A 16 -6.69 11.12 -7.07
C ASN A 16 -7.52 10.05 -7.76
N PHE A 17 -8.84 10.25 -7.82
CA PHE A 17 -9.74 9.28 -8.42
C PHE A 17 -9.36 8.97 -9.86
N LEU A 18 -9.05 10.00 -10.67
CA LEU A 18 -8.58 9.82 -12.03
C LEU A 18 -7.22 9.07 -12.08
N SER A 19 -6.30 9.38 -11.16
CA SER A 19 -5.01 8.68 -11.07
C SER A 19 -5.16 7.20 -10.68
N PHE A 20 -6.17 6.86 -9.88
CA PHE A 20 -6.45 5.47 -9.50
C PHE A 20 -7.07 4.72 -10.68
N LEU A 21 -7.91 5.38 -11.47
CA LEU A 21 -8.43 4.83 -12.72
C LEU A 21 -7.32 4.60 -13.75
N ASP A 22 -6.29 5.44 -13.82
CA ASP A 22 -5.12 5.22 -14.68
C ASP A 22 -4.33 3.94 -14.30
N ILE A 23 -4.45 3.48 -13.04
CA ILE A 23 -3.90 2.19 -12.59
C ILE A 23 -4.85 1.04 -12.95
N LEU A 24 -6.15 1.25 -12.72
CA LEU A 24 -7.17 0.21 -12.83
C LEU A 24 -7.53 -0.12 -14.28
N LEU A 25 -7.53 0.87 -15.17
CA LEU A 25 -8.01 0.76 -16.54
C LEU A 25 -6.86 0.67 -17.53
N VAL A 26 -7.01 -0.22 -18.51
CA VAL A 26 -6.15 -0.31 -19.69
C VAL A 26 -6.94 0.24 -20.87
N THR A 27 -6.38 1.27 -21.51
CA THR A 27 -6.95 1.86 -22.73
C THR A 27 -6.01 1.62 -23.89
N GLN A 28 -6.54 1.08 -24.99
CA GLN A 28 -5.73 0.81 -26.18
C GLN A 28 -5.61 2.06 -27.06
N GLU A 29 -6.65 2.88 -27.11
CA GLU A 29 -6.72 4.17 -27.82
C GLU A 29 -7.83 5.03 -27.16
N GLY A 30 -7.70 6.35 -27.13
CA GLY A 30 -8.73 7.27 -26.64
C GLY A 30 -8.48 7.89 -25.26
N THR A 31 -9.25 8.91 -24.91
CA THR A 31 -9.18 9.60 -23.61
C THR A 31 -10.34 9.15 -22.73
N VAL A 32 -10.03 8.78 -21.48
CA VAL A 32 -11.06 8.45 -20.49
C VAL A 32 -11.73 9.73 -20.00
N ARG A 33 -13.07 9.77 -20.06
CA ARG A 33 -13.89 10.81 -19.44
C ARG A 33 -14.73 10.19 -18.34
N VAL A 34 -14.73 10.83 -17.17
CA VAL A 34 -15.50 10.37 -16.01
C VAL A 34 -16.55 11.40 -15.65
N GLN A 35 -17.77 10.93 -15.39
CA GLN A 35 -18.92 11.79 -15.12
C GLN A 35 -19.75 11.24 -13.96
N ALA A 36 -20.12 12.08 -13.01
CA ALA A 36 -21.06 11.71 -11.96
C ALA A 36 -22.43 11.39 -12.58
N ARG A 37 -22.95 10.18 -12.34
CA ARG A 37 -24.15 9.66 -13.01
C ARG A 37 -25.39 10.51 -12.77
N ILE A 38 -25.55 11.03 -11.55
CA ILE A 38 -26.76 11.76 -11.14
C ILE A 38 -26.69 13.23 -11.56
N SER A 39 -25.58 13.92 -11.25
CA SER A 39 -25.45 15.36 -11.51
C SER A 39 -25.00 15.68 -12.94
N GLY A 40 -24.46 14.69 -13.66
CA GLY A 40 -23.80 14.90 -14.94
C GLY A 40 -22.50 15.70 -14.84
N TYR A 41 -21.99 15.97 -13.63
CA TYR A 41 -20.75 16.71 -13.44
C TYR A 41 -19.56 15.92 -14.00
N VAL A 42 -18.72 16.58 -14.79
CA VAL A 42 -17.51 15.99 -15.36
C VAL A 42 -16.38 16.12 -14.37
N VAL A 43 -15.81 14.99 -13.97
CA VAL A 43 -14.66 14.92 -13.05
C VAL A 43 -13.42 15.40 -13.80
N THR A 44 -12.66 16.30 -13.17
CA THR A 44 -11.44 16.86 -13.76
C THR A 44 -10.27 16.73 -12.78
N ARG A 45 -9.02 16.86 -13.24
CA ARG A 45 -7.85 16.76 -12.35
C ARG A 45 -7.74 18.00 -11.46
N THR A 46 -8.51 18.01 -10.37
CA THR A 46 -8.56 19.09 -9.37
C THR A 46 -8.40 18.52 -7.97
N ASN A 47 -8.04 19.40 -7.01
CA ASN A 47 -7.96 19.06 -5.60
C ASN A 47 -9.32 19.13 -4.89
N THR A 48 -10.41 19.21 -5.64
CA THR A 48 -11.77 19.16 -5.08
C THR A 48 -12.02 17.76 -4.51
N PRO A 49 -12.56 17.63 -3.29
CA PRO A 49 -12.96 16.34 -2.74
C PRO A 49 -13.94 15.63 -3.67
N LEU A 50 -13.69 14.36 -3.96
CA LEU A 50 -14.58 13.56 -4.80
C LEU A 50 -15.89 13.29 -4.05
N ALA A 51 -17.02 13.72 -4.62
CA ALA A 51 -18.33 13.45 -4.04
C ALA A 51 -18.63 11.94 -4.01
N THR A 52 -19.33 11.46 -2.99
CA THR A 52 -19.80 10.07 -2.96
C THR A 52 -20.91 9.87 -3.99
N GLY A 53 -20.90 8.73 -4.67
CA GLY A 53 -21.92 8.41 -5.68
C GLY A 53 -21.43 7.46 -6.76
N ALA A 54 -22.29 7.27 -7.77
CA ALA A 54 -21.96 6.48 -8.95
C ALA A 54 -21.38 7.37 -10.05
N TYR A 55 -20.34 6.87 -10.71
CA TYR A 55 -19.68 7.53 -11.83
C TYR A 55 -19.74 6.65 -13.08
N ASP A 56 -20.03 7.27 -14.22
CA ASP A 56 -19.97 6.65 -15.53
C ASP A 56 -18.64 7.00 -16.19
N ILE A 57 -18.00 5.98 -16.75
CA ILE A 57 -16.69 6.08 -17.39
C ILE A 57 -16.89 5.86 -18.88
N TYR A 58 -16.51 6.85 -19.67
CA TYR A 58 -16.59 6.87 -21.12
C TYR A 58 -15.17 6.88 -21.70
N CYS A 59 -14.99 6.24 -22.84
CA CYS A 59 -13.78 6.35 -23.65
C CYS A 59 -14.18 6.18 -25.11
N ASP A 60 -13.50 6.92 -25.97
CA ASP A 60 -13.73 6.86 -27.41
C ASP A 60 -13.16 5.57 -28.04
N GLY A 61 -12.31 4.85 -27.30
CA GLY A 61 -11.79 3.54 -27.69
C GLY A 61 -12.12 2.44 -26.67
N ARG A 62 -11.43 1.29 -26.80
CA ARG A 62 -11.65 0.13 -25.94
C ARG A 62 -11.09 0.37 -24.55
N ILE A 63 -11.94 0.24 -23.54
CA ILE A 63 -11.57 0.22 -22.12
C ILE A 63 -11.63 -1.21 -21.62
N GLU A 64 -10.57 -1.65 -20.95
CA GLU A 64 -10.55 -2.88 -20.19
C GLU A 64 -10.13 -2.59 -18.76
N ILE A 65 -10.60 -3.42 -17.83
CA ILE A 65 -10.03 -3.43 -16.48
C ILE A 65 -8.73 -4.22 -16.57
N SER A 66 -7.65 -3.69 -15.97
CA SER A 66 -6.38 -4.38 -15.85
C SER A 66 -6.59 -5.79 -15.30
N ASN A 67 -5.93 -6.78 -15.90
CA ASN A 67 -5.90 -8.16 -15.41
C ASN A 67 -4.69 -8.43 -14.50
N GLU A 68 -3.91 -7.40 -14.17
CA GLU A 68 -2.79 -7.49 -13.24
C GLU A 68 -3.30 -7.96 -11.88
N ARG A 69 -2.82 -9.11 -11.41
CA ARG A 69 -3.17 -9.61 -10.07
C ARG A 69 -2.40 -8.82 -9.03
N SER A 70 -3.07 -8.42 -7.96
CA SER A 70 -2.38 -7.95 -6.76
C SER A 70 -1.66 -9.13 -6.11
N LEU A 71 -0.43 -8.92 -5.63
CA LEU A 71 0.27 -9.94 -4.86
C LEU A 71 -0.39 -10.12 -3.49
N HIS A 72 -1.16 -11.21 -3.33
CA HIS A 72 -1.77 -11.55 -2.05
C HIS A 72 -0.71 -11.71 -0.98
N ARG A 73 -0.89 -11.01 0.14
CA ARG A 73 -0.03 -11.18 1.29
C ARG A 73 -0.50 -12.32 2.17
N LEU A 74 0.32 -13.37 2.25
CA LEU A 74 0.32 -14.22 3.42
C LEU A 74 0.84 -13.38 4.58
N PHE A 75 0.08 -13.31 5.67
CA PHE A 75 0.48 -12.59 6.87
C PHE A 75 1.85 -13.05 7.33
N SER A 76 2.86 -12.21 7.08
CA SER A 76 4.18 -12.43 7.61
C SER A 76 4.21 -11.91 9.04
N ARG A 77 3.49 -12.57 9.95
CA ARG A 77 3.99 -12.61 11.33
C ARG A 77 5.33 -13.30 11.21
N SER A 78 6.41 -12.56 11.37
CA SER A 78 7.75 -13.11 11.46
C SER A 78 7.75 -14.12 12.63
N VAL A 79 7.49 -15.40 12.34
CA VAL A 79 7.52 -16.49 13.34
C VAL A 79 8.95 -16.69 13.86
N SER A 80 9.95 -16.15 13.18
CA SER A 80 11.32 -16.18 13.67
C SER A 80 11.62 -14.93 14.48
N GLY A 81 11.81 -15.10 15.79
CA GLY A 81 12.46 -14.14 16.68
C GLY A 81 13.94 -13.90 16.36
N LYS A 82 14.31 -13.84 15.08
CA LYS A 82 15.60 -13.32 14.66
C LYS A 82 15.48 -11.79 14.60
N GLU A 83 16.33 -11.13 15.37
CA GLU A 83 16.80 -9.78 15.07
C GLU A 83 17.25 -9.73 13.61
N THR A 84 16.36 -9.33 12.70
CA THR A 84 16.69 -9.11 11.30
C THR A 84 17.26 -7.72 11.15
N ARG A 85 18.36 -7.61 10.39
CA ARG A 85 18.98 -6.33 10.00
C ARG A 85 17.94 -5.30 9.54
N PHE A 86 16.99 -5.74 8.70
CA PHE A 86 15.86 -4.93 8.23
C PHE A 86 15.13 -4.18 9.36
N ARG A 87 14.76 -4.92 10.42
CA ARG A 87 14.00 -4.38 11.54
C ARG A 87 14.82 -3.39 12.34
N ASP A 88 16.09 -3.69 12.56
CA ASP A 88 16.96 -2.85 13.37
C ASP A 88 17.34 -1.55 12.61
N GLU A 89 17.56 -1.63 11.30
CA GLU A 89 17.76 -0.45 10.44
C GLU A 89 16.52 0.44 10.38
N ILE A 90 15.33 -0.15 10.25
CA ILE A 90 14.07 0.61 10.29
C ILE A 90 13.88 1.32 11.62
N ARG A 91 14.11 0.62 12.75
CA ARG A 91 14.00 1.21 14.10
C ARG A 91 15.02 2.32 14.33
N ALA A 92 16.23 2.18 13.79
CA ALA A 92 17.26 3.21 13.86
C ALA A 92 16.89 4.44 13.04
N ARG A 93 16.24 4.24 11.87
CA ARG A 93 15.78 5.33 11.01
C ARG A 93 14.59 6.07 11.60
N ASP A 94 13.64 5.34 12.17
CA ASP A 94 12.28 5.83 12.41
C ASP A 94 11.82 5.57 13.87
N PRO A 95 11.86 6.58 14.75
CA PRO A 95 11.48 6.45 16.16
C PRO A 95 9.95 6.54 16.39
N LYS A 96 9.13 6.22 15.38
CA LYS A 96 7.66 6.41 15.41
C LYS A 96 6.98 5.60 14.33
N CYS A 97 5.66 5.44 14.45
CA CYS A 97 4.84 4.97 13.34
C CYS A 97 4.71 6.08 12.30
N VAL A 98 5.33 5.90 11.14
CA VAL A 98 5.42 6.96 10.12
C VAL A 98 4.12 7.21 9.36
N ILE A 99 3.17 6.27 9.43
CA ILE A 99 1.83 6.41 8.83
C ILE A 99 0.89 7.14 9.81
N SER A 100 0.82 6.69 11.06
CA SER A 100 -0.09 7.26 12.08
C SER A 100 0.53 8.41 12.90
N GLY A 101 1.81 8.72 12.69
CA GLY A 101 2.57 9.72 13.45
C GLY A 101 2.72 9.44 14.94
N MET A 102 2.33 8.25 15.42
CA MET A 102 2.45 7.90 16.84
C MET A 102 3.92 7.70 17.23
N ILE A 103 4.41 8.54 18.14
CA ILE A 103 5.79 8.56 18.59
C ILE A 103 6.09 7.39 19.52
N ASN A 104 7.21 6.69 19.30
CA ASN A 104 7.78 5.83 20.33
C ASN A 104 8.57 6.71 21.29
N SER A 105 8.22 6.68 22.59
CA SER A 105 8.81 7.62 23.54
C SER A 105 10.32 7.38 23.70
N ASP A 106 11.10 8.43 23.97
CA ASP A 106 12.55 8.29 24.19
C ASP A 106 12.88 7.27 25.28
N LEU A 107 12.07 7.20 26.35
CA LEU A 107 12.20 6.22 27.42
C LEU A 107 11.98 4.78 26.91
N SER A 108 10.97 4.57 26.06
CA SER A 108 10.71 3.28 25.42
C SER A 108 11.86 2.90 24.47
N ILE A 109 12.34 3.83 23.64
CA ILE A 109 13.46 3.59 22.73
C ILE A 109 14.73 3.22 23.51
N GLN A 110 15.06 3.95 24.57
CA GLN A 110 16.21 3.66 25.44
C GLN A 110 16.08 2.30 26.14
N ALA A 111 14.85 1.89 26.49
CA ALA A 111 14.55 0.59 27.06
C ALA A 111 14.45 -0.54 26.00
N SER A 112 14.69 -0.23 24.71
CA SER A 112 14.46 -1.15 23.58
C SER A 112 13.02 -1.70 23.51
N ASP A 113 12.06 -0.94 24.04
CA ASP A 113 10.63 -1.25 23.98
C ASP A 113 10.04 -0.80 22.64
N TRP A 114 9.81 -1.80 21.78
CA TRP A 114 9.18 -1.66 20.47
C TRP A 114 7.93 -2.54 20.36
N ILE A 115 7.33 -2.95 21.49
CA ILE A 115 6.26 -3.96 21.52
C ILE A 115 5.08 -3.64 20.60
N SER A 116 4.85 -2.35 20.36
CA SER A 116 3.76 -1.84 19.54
C SER A 116 4.15 -1.38 18.14
N TYR A 117 5.42 -1.58 17.76
CA TYR A 117 6.03 -1.07 16.54
C TYR A 117 6.71 -2.21 15.79
N GLU A 118 6.23 -2.44 14.58
CA GLU A 118 6.68 -3.53 13.72
C GLU A 118 7.41 -2.96 12.50
N ALA A 119 8.18 -3.78 11.81
CA ALA A 119 8.81 -3.42 10.54
C ALA A 119 8.03 -4.11 9.42
N ALA A 120 7.50 -3.32 8.48
CA ALA A 120 6.64 -3.81 7.41
C ALA A 120 7.33 -3.66 6.07
N HIS A 121 7.39 -4.73 5.28
CA HIS A 121 7.93 -4.64 3.93
C HIS A 121 6.91 -4.00 2.97
N LEU A 122 7.36 -3.10 2.09
CA LEU A 122 6.58 -2.53 0.98
C LEU A 122 6.37 -3.57 -0.10
N PHE A 123 7.40 -4.32 -0.46
CA PHE A 123 7.31 -5.54 -1.27
C PHE A 123 7.48 -6.74 -0.35
N PRO A 124 6.50 -7.65 -0.28
CA PRO A 124 6.48 -8.66 0.76
C PRO A 124 7.49 -9.80 0.50
N VAL A 125 8.05 -10.34 1.57
CA VAL A 125 9.08 -11.40 1.51
C VAL A 125 8.60 -12.68 0.83
N HIS A 126 7.31 -13.06 0.98
CA HIS A 126 6.77 -14.25 0.31
C HIS A 126 6.80 -14.13 -1.23
N GLY A 127 6.94 -12.91 -1.77
CA GLY A 127 7.08 -12.65 -3.19
C GLY A 127 8.53 -12.68 -3.70
N GLU A 128 9.49 -13.22 -2.93
CA GLU A 128 10.92 -13.20 -3.27
C GLU A 128 11.23 -13.70 -4.69
N SER A 129 10.55 -14.75 -5.17
CA SER A 129 10.73 -15.23 -6.54
C SER A 129 10.40 -14.14 -7.57
N ILE A 130 9.28 -13.45 -7.39
CA ILE A 130 8.84 -12.32 -8.23
C ILE A 130 9.80 -11.14 -8.08
N TRP A 131 10.29 -10.88 -6.85
CA TRP A 131 11.31 -9.87 -6.58
C TRP A 131 12.56 -10.07 -7.42
N ILE A 132 13.05 -11.32 -7.50
CA ILE A 132 14.24 -11.70 -8.26
C ILE A 132 13.95 -11.70 -9.77
N ASP A 133 12.89 -12.38 -10.20
CA ASP A 133 12.58 -12.59 -11.62
C ASP A 133 12.29 -11.28 -12.36
N LEU A 134 11.67 -10.32 -11.68
CA LEU A 134 11.37 -9.00 -12.22
C LEU A 134 12.38 -7.92 -11.79
N ASP A 135 13.49 -8.31 -11.18
CA ASP A 135 14.62 -7.47 -10.76
C ASP A 135 14.21 -6.27 -9.90
N PHE A 136 13.22 -6.43 -9.00
CA PHE A 136 12.76 -5.33 -8.14
C PHE A 136 13.86 -4.80 -7.22
N GLY A 137 14.88 -5.62 -6.94
CA GLY A 137 16.10 -5.23 -6.24
C GLY A 137 16.88 -4.08 -6.88
N ARG A 138 16.66 -3.77 -8.17
CA ARG A 138 17.25 -2.59 -8.84
C ARG A 138 16.83 -1.24 -8.24
N TRP A 139 15.75 -1.21 -7.44
CA TRP A 139 15.28 0.00 -6.77
C TRP A 139 15.90 0.22 -5.40
N ILE A 140 16.72 -0.73 -4.95
CA ILE A 140 17.44 -0.68 -3.69
C ILE A 140 18.86 -0.16 -3.95
N THR A 141 19.25 0.87 -3.22
CA THR A 141 20.53 1.60 -3.41
C THR A 141 21.43 1.57 -2.18
N ASP A 142 20.95 1.11 -1.02
CA ASP A 142 21.74 0.97 0.22
C ASP A 142 22.38 -0.42 0.38
N MET A 143 22.21 -1.29 -0.62
CA MET A 143 22.70 -2.67 -0.62
C MET A 143 23.28 -3.08 -1.98
N ASP A 144 23.95 -2.16 -2.70
CA ASP A 144 24.42 -2.39 -4.08
C ASP A 144 25.29 -3.64 -4.25
N ASP A 145 26.18 -3.91 -3.29
CA ASP A 145 27.08 -5.08 -3.29
C ASP A 145 26.42 -6.39 -2.82
N SER A 146 25.15 -6.34 -2.42
CA SER A 146 24.44 -7.51 -1.89
C SER A 146 23.77 -8.34 -3.00
N PRO A 147 23.65 -9.67 -2.83
CA PRO A 147 22.88 -10.52 -3.74
C PRO A 147 21.43 -10.01 -3.90
N PRO A 148 20.79 -10.18 -5.08
CA PRO A 148 19.43 -9.70 -5.34
C PRO A 148 18.38 -10.14 -4.31
N CYS A 149 18.47 -11.39 -3.81
CA CYS A 149 17.57 -11.91 -2.78
C CYS A 149 17.70 -11.16 -1.46
N SER A 150 18.91 -10.74 -1.06
CA SER A 150 19.13 -10.03 0.20
C SER A 150 18.60 -8.59 0.17
N LYS A 151 18.47 -7.99 -1.02
CA LYS A 151 17.98 -6.61 -1.17
C LYS A 151 16.51 -6.45 -0.74
N ILE A 152 15.74 -7.55 -0.65
CA ILE A 152 14.35 -7.50 -0.17
C ILE A 152 14.27 -7.07 1.30
N ASP A 153 15.32 -7.33 2.10
CA ASP A 153 15.44 -6.95 3.51
C ASP A 153 16.17 -5.60 3.71
N SER A 154 16.27 -4.78 2.66
CA SER A 154 16.74 -3.40 2.78
C SER A 154 15.72 -2.54 3.54
N ALA A 155 16.19 -1.62 4.38
CA ALA A 155 15.34 -0.62 5.01
C ALA A 155 14.57 0.25 4.01
N GLN A 156 15.08 0.43 2.77
CA GLN A 156 14.37 1.15 1.72
C GLN A 156 13.07 0.44 1.29
N ASN A 157 12.96 -0.86 1.56
CA ASN A 157 11.76 -1.68 1.32
C ASN A 157 10.78 -1.68 2.49
N GLY A 158 10.78 -0.71 3.41
CA GLY A 158 9.80 -0.78 4.48
C GLY A 158 9.76 0.40 5.44
N PRO A 159 8.56 0.85 5.86
CA PRO A 159 8.38 1.70 7.04
C PRO A 159 8.14 0.88 8.32
N PRO A 160 8.20 1.51 9.50
CA PRO A 160 7.65 0.96 10.73
C PRO A 160 6.22 1.46 10.96
N PRO A 161 5.21 0.60 10.78
CA PRO A 161 3.87 0.85 11.29
C PRO A 161 3.72 0.41 12.76
N ARG A 162 2.66 0.87 13.42
CA ARG A 162 2.15 0.19 14.62
C ARG A 162 1.52 -1.15 14.23
N SER A 163 1.51 -2.10 15.16
CA SER A 163 0.99 -3.46 14.94
C SER A 163 -0.40 -3.53 14.27
N HIS A 164 -1.34 -2.65 14.64
CA HIS A 164 -2.65 -2.61 13.98
C HIS A 164 -2.58 -2.05 12.54
N VAL A 165 -1.84 -0.95 12.36
CA VAL A 165 -1.63 -0.34 11.04
C VAL A 165 -0.88 -1.31 10.10
N HIS A 166 0.01 -2.15 10.64
CA HIS A 166 0.70 -3.18 9.88
C HIS A 166 -0.29 -4.18 9.25
N GLN A 167 -1.31 -4.61 9.99
CA GLN A 167 -2.33 -5.53 9.48
C GLN A 167 -3.12 -4.91 8.33
N LEU A 168 -3.47 -3.62 8.44
CA LEU A 168 -4.11 -2.88 7.36
C LEU A 168 -3.18 -2.74 6.14
N PHE A 169 -1.89 -2.48 6.40
CA PHE A 169 -0.88 -2.30 5.36
C PHE A 169 -0.65 -3.58 4.57
N ASP A 170 -0.56 -4.72 5.26
CA ASP A 170 -0.38 -6.03 4.64
C ASP A 170 -1.57 -6.44 3.76
N GLN A 171 -2.78 -6.05 4.15
CA GLN A 171 -4.00 -6.29 3.36
C GLN A 171 -4.24 -5.22 2.28
N TYR A 172 -3.28 -4.31 2.08
CA TYR A 172 -3.40 -3.16 1.20
C TYR A 172 -4.59 -2.23 1.48
N LEU A 173 -5.14 -2.26 2.70
CA LEU A 173 -6.25 -1.40 3.12
C LEU A 173 -5.78 0.02 3.46
N VAL A 174 -4.49 0.18 3.76
CA VAL A 174 -3.84 1.50 3.88
C VAL A 174 -2.58 1.53 3.04
N SER A 175 -2.34 2.64 2.35
CA SER A 175 -1.19 2.81 1.47
C SER A 175 -0.76 4.27 1.41
N VAL A 176 0.38 4.53 0.77
CA VAL A 176 0.92 5.89 0.60
C VAL A 176 1.11 6.17 -0.87
N ASN A 177 0.54 7.28 -1.34
CA ASN A 177 0.75 7.75 -2.71
C ASN A 177 1.92 8.74 -2.77
N PRO A 178 3.13 8.34 -3.22
CA PRO A 178 4.26 9.26 -3.34
C PRO A 178 4.03 10.36 -4.38
N ASP A 179 3.13 10.14 -5.36
CA ASP A 179 2.85 11.11 -6.42
C ASP A 179 1.83 12.19 -6.03
N ASP A 180 1.22 12.07 -4.84
CA ASP A 180 0.32 13.07 -4.26
C ASP A 180 0.85 13.56 -2.91
N GLY A 181 2.12 14.00 -2.90
CA GLY A 181 2.75 14.56 -1.71
C GLY A 181 2.91 13.58 -0.55
N TYR A 182 3.02 12.28 -0.84
CA TYR A 182 3.08 11.20 0.15
C TYR A 182 1.81 11.05 0.99
N LYS A 183 0.65 11.33 0.40
CA LYS A 183 -0.63 11.20 1.09
C LYS A 183 -0.94 9.73 1.41
N VAL A 184 -1.32 9.49 2.65
CA VAL A 184 -1.88 8.23 3.15
C VAL A 184 -3.31 8.10 2.63
N VAL A 185 -3.62 6.97 2.02
CA VAL A 185 -4.94 6.63 1.50
C VAL A 185 -5.44 5.39 2.22
N VAL A 186 -6.64 5.47 2.77
CA VAL A 186 -7.34 4.35 3.42
C VAL A 186 -8.45 3.87 2.50
N PHE A 187 -8.38 2.60 2.09
CA PHE A 187 -9.29 1.98 1.13
C PHE A 187 -10.52 1.32 1.77
N ASN A 188 -10.56 1.22 3.09
CA ASN A 188 -11.72 0.80 3.88
C ASN A 188 -12.23 1.95 4.77
N SER A 189 -13.01 1.64 5.81
CA SER A 189 -13.45 2.62 6.81
C SER A 189 -12.27 3.15 7.63
N ASP A 190 -12.05 4.47 7.61
CA ASP A 190 -10.97 5.10 8.37
C ASP A 190 -11.33 5.33 9.85
N VAL A 191 -11.17 4.28 10.66
CA VAL A 191 -11.45 4.32 12.11
C VAL A 191 -10.36 5.03 12.92
N ASP A 192 -9.15 5.10 12.38
CA ASP A 192 -7.95 5.61 13.06
C ASP A 192 -7.59 7.06 12.67
N GLY A 193 -8.34 7.65 11.73
CA GLY A 193 -8.07 8.99 11.20
C GLY A 193 -6.74 9.06 10.44
N LEU A 194 -6.43 8.03 9.66
CA LEU A 194 -5.22 7.91 8.84
C LEU A 194 -5.38 8.55 7.46
N ASP A 195 -6.59 8.57 6.91
CA ASP A 195 -6.84 9.03 5.54
C ASP A 195 -6.47 10.51 5.39
N GLY A 196 -5.73 10.84 4.33
CA GLY A 196 -5.30 12.20 4.05
C GLY A 196 -4.10 12.69 4.86
N ARG A 197 -3.58 11.90 5.81
CA ARG A 197 -2.32 12.22 6.47
C ARG A 197 -1.16 12.19 5.48
N ILE A 198 -0.04 12.80 5.83
CA ILE A 198 1.19 12.74 5.03
C ILE A 198 2.15 11.78 5.72
N LEU A 199 2.75 10.85 4.95
CA LEU A 199 3.81 9.98 5.44
C LEU A 199 4.92 10.82 6.07
N ASP A 200 5.28 10.46 7.29
CA ASP A 200 6.21 11.24 8.09
C ASP A 200 7.56 11.41 7.35
N PRO A 201 8.10 12.63 7.29
CA PRO A 201 9.32 12.90 6.54
C PRO A 201 10.54 12.13 7.06
N VAL A 202 10.54 11.64 8.31
CA VAL A 202 11.69 10.95 8.91
C VAL A 202 12.16 9.75 8.09
N CYS A 203 11.23 8.99 7.51
CA CYS A 203 11.57 7.79 6.75
C CYS A 203 11.96 8.10 5.29
N ARG A 204 11.85 9.36 4.86
CA ARG A 204 12.06 9.80 3.48
C ARG A 204 12.98 11.03 3.40
N ASP A 205 13.89 11.17 4.37
CA ASP A 205 14.95 12.16 4.31
C ASP A 205 15.92 11.82 3.17
N PRO A 206 16.05 12.66 2.13
CA PRO A 206 16.93 12.39 1.00
C PRO A 206 18.42 12.36 1.38
N ALA A 207 18.81 12.89 2.55
CA ALA A 207 20.18 12.79 3.04
C ALA A 207 20.47 11.43 3.71
N ASN A 208 19.44 10.65 4.03
CA ASN A 208 19.58 9.33 4.61
C ASN A 208 19.63 8.27 3.50
N PRO A 209 20.74 7.54 3.32
CA PRO A 209 20.82 6.49 2.30
C PRO A 209 19.81 5.37 2.52
N HIS A 210 19.27 5.21 3.73
CA HIS A 210 18.24 4.21 4.03
C HIS A 210 16.82 4.75 3.86
N CYS A 211 16.61 5.91 3.23
CA CYS A 211 15.27 6.46 3.00
C CYS A 211 14.39 5.48 2.22
N VAL A 212 13.09 5.44 2.55
CA VAL A 212 12.11 4.58 1.90
C VAL A 212 12.07 4.87 0.39
N SER A 213 12.06 3.81 -0.42
CA SER A 213 12.07 3.94 -1.89
C SER A 213 10.71 4.39 -2.42
N ASP A 214 10.68 5.55 -3.10
CA ASP A 214 9.51 6.03 -3.84
C ASP A 214 9.01 5.03 -4.88
N LYS A 215 9.91 4.23 -5.46
CA LYS A 215 9.54 3.21 -6.44
C LYS A 215 8.75 2.08 -5.78
N LEU A 216 9.18 1.65 -4.60
CA LEU A 216 8.47 0.62 -3.82
C LEU A 216 7.17 1.16 -3.20
N LEU A 217 7.14 2.43 -2.77
CA LEU A 217 5.90 3.08 -2.32
C LEU A 217 4.87 3.10 -3.45
N ARG A 218 5.28 3.51 -4.66
CA ARG A 218 4.39 3.53 -5.84
C ARG A 218 3.96 2.12 -6.24
N TRP A 219 4.83 1.12 -6.12
CA TRP A 219 4.47 -0.27 -6.35
C TRP A 219 3.40 -0.73 -5.34
N HIS A 220 3.62 -0.52 -4.04
CA HIS A 220 2.66 -0.87 -2.99
C HIS A 220 1.32 -0.16 -3.21
N PHE A 221 1.36 1.13 -3.54
CA PHE A 221 0.18 1.92 -3.86
C PHE A 221 -0.62 1.34 -5.03
N ARG A 222 0.08 0.93 -6.10
CA ARG A 222 -0.54 0.25 -7.25
C ARG A 222 -1.24 -1.04 -6.80
N GLN A 223 -0.59 -1.87 -5.97
CA GLN A 223 -1.21 -3.08 -5.43
C GLN A 223 -2.48 -2.75 -4.64
N SER A 224 -2.47 -1.69 -3.82
CA SER A 224 -3.64 -1.27 -3.06
C SER A 224 -4.81 -0.82 -3.92
N VAL A 225 -4.54 -0.07 -4.98
CA VAL A 225 -5.60 0.32 -5.94
C VAL A 225 -6.17 -0.91 -6.63
N LEU A 226 -5.32 -1.82 -7.12
CA LEU A 226 -5.78 -3.02 -7.82
C LEU A 226 -6.58 -3.95 -6.90
N ALA A 227 -6.12 -4.12 -5.66
CA ALA A 227 -6.76 -4.99 -4.67
C ALA A 227 -8.12 -4.45 -4.22
N ASN A 228 -8.28 -3.13 -4.04
CA ASN A 228 -9.50 -2.59 -3.45
C ASN A 228 -10.51 -2.08 -4.48
N MET A 229 -10.06 -1.61 -5.65
CA MET A 229 -10.93 -0.90 -6.57
C MET A 229 -11.52 -1.73 -7.71
N ARG A 230 -11.05 -2.97 -7.88
CA ARG A 230 -11.53 -3.86 -8.94
C ARG A 230 -12.74 -4.65 -8.49
N GLY A 231 -13.86 -4.55 -9.20
CA GLY A 231 -15.04 -5.37 -8.91
C GLY A 231 -15.56 -5.16 -7.48
N GLN A 232 -15.56 -6.21 -6.66
CA GLN A 232 -15.92 -6.12 -5.23
C GLN A 232 -14.71 -5.87 -4.31
N GLY A 233 -13.51 -5.74 -4.87
CA GLY A 233 -12.25 -5.84 -4.13
C GLY A 233 -11.81 -7.30 -3.95
N GLU A 234 -10.53 -7.47 -3.62
CA GLU A 234 -9.95 -8.73 -3.18
C GLU A 234 -10.43 -9.06 -1.76
N PRO A 235 -10.50 -10.34 -1.38
CA PRO A 235 -10.93 -10.74 -0.04
C PRO A 235 -10.00 -10.20 1.05
N ILE A 236 -10.61 -9.76 2.14
CA ILE A 236 -9.94 -9.48 3.41
C ILE A 236 -9.76 -10.83 4.10
N PHE A 237 -8.52 -11.18 4.44
CA PHE A 237 -8.24 -12.43 5.15
C PHE A 237 -8.29 -12.16 6.65
N GLU A 238 -9.22 -12.82 7.34
CA GLU A 238 -9.31 -12.78 8.79
C GLU A 238 -8.29 -13.74 9.43
N HIS A 239 -7.98 -13.50 10.70
CA HIS A 239 -6.99 -14.28 11.44
C HIS A 239 -7.60 -15.34 12.37
N ASP A 240 -8.90 -15.24 12.64
CA ASP A 240 -9.60 -16.06 13.61
C ASP A 240 -10.24 -17.28 12.92
N PHE A 241 -9.39 -18.10 12.29
CA PHE A 241 -9.86 -19.37 11.76
C PHE A 241 -10.16 -20.35 12.92
N PRO A 242 -11.30 -21.06 12.89
CA PRO A 242 -11.59 -22.12 13.85
C PRO A 242 -10.47 -23.16 13.90
N PRO A 243 -10.16 -23.75 15.07
CA PRO A 243 -9.18 -24.83 15.16
C PRO A 243 -9.52 -25.98 14.19
N GLY A 244 -8.59 -26.33 13.31
CA GLY A 244 -8.76 -27.40 12.32
C GLY A 244 -9.17 -26.94 10.91
N THR A 245 -9.25 -25.63 10.67
CA THR A 245 -9.49 -25.09 9.32
C THR A 245 -8.25 -25.25 8.44
N ASP A 246 -8.43 -25.72 7.20
CA ASP A 246 -7.35 -25.75 6.20
C ASP A 246 -7.13 -24.34 5.64
N ILE A 247 -6.36 -23.55 6.40
CA ILE A 247 -5.98 -22.17 6.06
C ILE A 247 -5.36 -22.10 4.66
N THR A 248 -4.62 -23.14 4.26
CA THR A 248 -3.96 -23.20 2.95
C THR A 248 -4.98 -23.42 1.84
N GLY A 249 -5.94 -24.31 2.07
CA GLY A 249 -7.07 -24.56 1.18
C GLY A 249 -7.95 -23.33 0.96
N GLU A 250 -8.26 -22.56 2.00
CA GLU A 250 -9.07 -21.33 1.86
C GLU A 250 -8.35 -20.20 1.12
N ILE A 251 -7.03 -20.05 1.33
CA ILE A 251 -6.22 -19.06 0.62
C ILE A 251 -6.09 -19.41 -0.87
N PHE A 252 -5.96 -20.69 -1.22
CA PHE A 252 -5.89 -21.12 -2.62
C PHE A 252 -7.25 -21.23 -3.30
N ALA A 253 -8.33 -21.43 -2.54
CA ALA A 253 -9.68 -21.48 -3.08
C ALA A 253 -10.13 -20.09 -3.58
N GLY A 254 -9.71 -19.01 -2.91
CA GLY A 254 -10.33 -17.70 -3.15
C GLY A 254 -11.86 -17.76 -2.92
N PRO A 255 -12.62 -16.70 -3.26
CA PRO A 255 -14.07 -16.76 -3.31
C PRO A 255 -14.59 -17.58 -4.50
#